data_AF-A0AAV0C8S1-F1
#
_entry.id   AF-A0AAV0C8S1-F1
#
_cell.length_a   1.000
_cell.length_b   1.000
_cell.length_c   1.000
_cell.angle_alpha   90.00
_cell.angle_beta   90.00
_cell.angle_gamma   90.00
#
_symmetry.space_group_name_H-M   'P 1'
#
loop_
_entity.id
_entity.type
_entity.pdbx_description
1 polymer ?
#
loop_
_entity_poly.entity_id
_entity_poly.type
_entity_poly.pdbx_seq_one_letter_code
_entity_poly.pdbx_strand_id
1 'polypeptide(L)'
;MGGLADKDQIMFKIHNLVYDSQHNTEFEAGCEAMLQRFSLHHDEWLLVMYNERHRWVPCYLKTFFWAGMSTTQRSESINAFFDEYVHSKTSLKQFVDQYGRALRKKVENEFQSDGLSLTKMIPCVTSLAIEKQVQGVYTIAKFKEFRTQLVDQLYCYVIPMADGKTYEVKENRVIDGFDRSWTFIVEYDVSTSIGMCSCHLFEFRGILCRHFLMVALRYQVKVLPDCYILSRWRRDIKRAYTRVKINYDGWVTTVEQERFDKLCKTFETLANTIADDPEKCKSVMMWLERQLQLHKP
;
A
#
# COMPACT_ATOMS: atom_id res chain seq x y z
N MET A 1 0.43 -38.70 15.37
CA MET A 1 0.37 -37.23 15.53
C MET A 1 1.45 -36.85 16.54
N GLY A 2 2.49 -36.16 16.07
CA GLY A 2 3.55 -35.61 16.92
C GLY A 2 2.97 -34.61 17.92
N GLY A 3 3.60 -34.49 19.09
CA GLY A 3 3.10 -33.71 20.21
C GLY A 3 3.00 -32.21 19.92
N LEU A 4 2.42 -31.46 20.86
CA LEU A 4 2.28 -30.00 20.82
C LEU A 4 3.57 -29.26 20.39
N ALA A 5 4.73 -29.79 20.79
CA ALA A 5 6.06 -29.23 20.51
C ALA A 5 6.49 -29.28 19.03
N ASP A 6 5.98 -30.24 18.25
CA ASP A 6 6.26 -30.30 16.81
C ASP A 6 5.41 -29.26 16.06
N LYS A 7 4.17 -29.03 16.52
CA LYS A 7 3.26 -28.06 15.91
C LYS A 7 3.80 -26.63 15.99
N ASP A 8 4.31 -26.21 17.14
CA ASP A 8 4.85 -24.85 17.29
C ASP A 8 6.09 -24.63 16.43
N GLN A 9 6.96 -25.64 16.32
CA GLN A 9 8.13 -25.60 15.45
C GLN A 9 7.76 -25.56 13.96
N ILE A 10 6.74 -26.34 13.55
CA ILE A 10 6.21 -26.33 12.18
C ILE A 10 5.64 -24.94 11.86
N MET A 11 4.79 -24.40 12.73
CA MET A 11 4.20 -23.07 12.53
C MET A 11 5.25 -21.96 12.50
N PHE A 12 6.27 -22.02 13.36
CA PHE A 12 7.39 -21.10 13.33
C PHE A 12 8.17 -21.19 12.02
N LYS A 13 8.41 -22.40 11.50
CA LYS A 13 9.07 -22.61 10.21
C LYS A 13 8.22 -22.09 9.05
N ILE A 14 6.92 -22.38 9.02
CA ILE A 14 6.00 -21.84 8.01
C ILE A 14 6.00 -20.31 8.04
N HIS A 15 5.92 -19.70 9.23
CA HIS A 15 5.94 -18.25 9.38
C HIS A 15 7.21 -17.65 8.76
N ASN A 16 8.38 -18.18 9.11
CA ASN A 16 9.64 -17.67 8.56
C ASN A 16 9.75 -17.90 7.05
N LEU A 17 9.30 -19.05 6.54
CA LEU A 17 9.27 -19.29 5.09
C LEU A 17 8.38 -18.27 4.36
N VAL A 18 7.19 -18.00 4.88
CA VAL A 18 6.23 -17.10 4.25
C VAL A 18 6.74 -15.65 4.25
N TYR A 19 7.36 -15.21 5.34
CA TYR A 19 7.72 -13.80 5.51
C TYR A 19 9.19 -13.46 5.19
N ASP A 20 10.12 -14.41 5.33
CA ASP A 20 11.54 -14.18 5.08
C ASP A 20 11.94 -14.49 3.62
N SER A 21 11.19 -15.34 2.90
CA SER A 21 11.49 -15.65 1.50
C SER A 21 11.30 -14.42 0.61
N GLN A 22 12.37 -14.05 -0.08
CA GLN A 22 12.35 -12.92 -1.01
C GLN A 22 11.89 -13.36 -2.39
N HIS A 23 12.35 -14.51 -2.84
CA HIS A 23 12.08 -15.07 -4.15
C HIS A 23 11.26 -16.36 -4.09
N ASN A 24 10.54 -16.65 -5.18
CA ASN A 24 9.75 -17.88 -5.30
C ASN A 24 10.64 -19.12 -5.14
N THR A 25 11.84 -19.11 -5.70
CA THR A 25 12.81 -20.21 -5.60
C THR A 25 13.24 -20.50 -4.16
N GLU A 26 13.48 -19.47 -3.35
CA GLU A 26 13.80 -19.61 -1.93
C GLU A 26 12.63 -20.22 -1.14
N PHE A 27 11.41 -19.74 -1.44
CA PHE A 27 10.20 -20.28 -0.83
C PHE A 27 10.00 -21.75 -1.19
N GLU A 28 10.12 -22.12 -2.46
CA GLU A 28 9.95 -23.50 -2.93
C GLU A 28 10.98 -24.44 -2.29
N ALA A 29 12.26 -24.05 -2.30
CA ALA A 29 13.32 -24.85 -1.68
C ALA A 29 13.11 -24.99 -0.16
N GLY A 30 12.71 -23.91 0.51
CA GLY A 30 12.45 -23.92 1.95
C GLY A 30 11.20 -24.72 2.34
N CYS A 31 10.14 -24.66 1.53
CA CYS A 31 8.95 -25.48 1.69
C CYS A 31 9.29 -26.97 1.55
N GLU A 32 10.03 -27.35 0.51
CA GLU A 32 10.44 -28.75 0.31
C GLU A 32 11.29 -29.25 1.49
N ALA A 33 12.27 -28.47 1.93
CA ALA A 33 13.10 -28.81 3.09
C ALA A 33 12.28 -28.97 4.39
N MET A 34 11.24 -28.15 4.57
CA MET A 34 10.32 -28.26 5.71
C MET A 34 9.46 -29.52 5.61
N LEU A 35 8.87 -29.79 4.44
CA LEU A 35 8.01 -30.97 4.23
C LEU A 35 8.79 -32.26 4.49
N GLN A 36 10.04 -32.34 4.02
CA GLN A 36 10.93 -33.47 4.26
C GLN A 36 11.25 -33.63 5.76
N ARG A 37 11.67 -32.54 6.42
CA ARG A 37 12.08 -32.56 7.83
C ARG A 37 10.98 -33.06 8.76
N PHE A 38 9.74 -32.67 8.51
CA PHE A 38 8.60 -33.00 9.36
C PHE A 38 7.73 -34.14 8.79
N SER A 39 8.12 -34.74 7.67
CA SER A 39 7.37 -35.81 7.00
C SER A 39 5.92 -35.43 6.66
N LEU A 40 5.72 -34.21 6.18
CA LEU A 40 4.40 -33.58 5.98
C LEU A 40 3.85 -33.69 4.55
N HIS A 41 4.50 -34.45 3.66
CA HIS A 41 4.11 -34.56 2.25
C HIS A 41 2.69 -35.09 2.02
N HIS A 42 2.11 -35.80 3.00
CA HIS A 42 0.77 -36.39 2.92
C HIS A 42 -0.27 -35.62 3.75
N ASP A 43 0.10 -34.46 4.32
CA ASP A 43 -0.85 -33.63 5.04
C ASP A 43 -1.73 -32.87 4.04
N GLU A 44 -3.02 -33.23 4.00
CA GLU A 44 -3.99 -32.66 3.06
C GLU A 44 -4.12 -31.14 3.20
N TRP A 45 -4.07 -30.62 4.43
CA TRP A 45 -4.21 -29.18 4.67
C TRP A 45 -3.01 -28.41 4.11
N LEU A 46 -1.79 -28.89 4.36
CA LEU A 46 -0.57 -28.29 3.81
C LEU A 46 -0.53 -28.38 2.29
N LEU A 47 -1.00 -29.48 1.71
CA LEU A 47 -1.08 -29.63 0.26
C LEU A 47 -2.02 -28.59 -0.37
N VAL A 48 -3.19 -28.36 0.23
CA VAL A 48 -4.13 -27.31 -0.22
C VAL A 48 -3.49 -25.94 -0.09
N MET A 49 -2.89 -25.62 1.05
CA MET A 49 -2.23 -24.33 1.28
C MET A 49 -1.08 -24.10 0.28
N TYR A 50 -0.28 -25.13 0.02
CA TYR A 50 0.82 -25.09 -0.94
C TYR A 50 0.34 -24.91 -2.38
N ASN A 51 -0.72 -25.60 -2.80
CA ASN A 51 -1.29 -25.43 -4.15
C ASN A 51 -1.81 -24.01 -4.37
N GLU A 52 -2.37 -23.40 -3.33
CA GLU A 52 -2.89 -22.03 -3.35
C GLU A 52 -1.84 -20.94 -3.04
N ARG A 53 -0.56 -21.30 -2.87
CA ARG A 53 0.51 -20.38 -2.43
C ARG A 53 0.61 -19.08 -3.22
N HIS A 54 0.37 -19.14 -4.52
CA HIS A 54 0.38 -17.99 -5.42
C HIS A 54 -0.65 -16.89 -5.07
N ARG A 55 -1.64 -17.20 -4.22
CA ARG A 55 -2.71 -16.27 -3.81
C ARG A 55 -2.47 -15.60 -2.47
N TRP A 56 -1.55 -16.11 -1.65
CA TRP A 56 -1.40 -15.65 -0.26
C TRP A 56 0.05 -15.49 0.20
N VAL A 57 1.02 -16.14 -0.46
CA VAL A 57 2.44 -16.02 -0.09
C VAL A 57 3.00 -14.70 -0.64
N PRO A 58 3.59 -13.85 0.21
CA PRO A 58 4.07 -12.53 -0.20
C PRO A 58 4.99 -12.52 -1.43
N CYS A 59 5.97 -13.42 -1.53
CA CYS A 59 6.92 -13.41 -2.67
C CYS A 59 6.25 -13.57 -4.05
N TYR A 60 5.08 -14.22 -4.11
CA TYR A 60 4.27 -14.32 -5.34
C TYR A 60 3.40 -13.10 -5.62
N LEU A 61 3.14 -12.25 -4.62
CA LEU A 61 2.21 -11.12 -4.70
C LEU A 61 2.90 -9.76 -4.81
N LYS A 62 4.21 -9.68 -4.54
CA LYS A 62 4.99 -8.42 -4.49
C LYS A 62 4.94 -7.61 -5.80
N THR A 63 4.66 -8.23 -6.94
CA THR A 63 4.57 -7.54 -8.24
C THR A 63 3.23 -6.84 -8.49
N PHE A 64 2.23 -7.05 -7.64
CA PHE A 64 0.92 -6.41 -7.74
C PHE A 64 0.81 -5.22 -6.78
N PHE A 65 0.06 -4.19 -7.17
CA PHE A 65 -0.21 -3.06 -6.29
C PHE A 65 -1.27 -3.39 -5.24
N TRP A 66 -0.83 -3.54 -3.98
CA TRP A 66 -1.68 -3.82 -2.82
C TRP A 66 -1.71 -2.67 -1.80
N ALA A 67 -1.05 -1.54 -2.07
CA ALA A 67 -0.96 -0.42 -1.14
C ALA A 67 -0.38 -0.81 0.24
N GLY A 68 0.40 -1.90 0.29
CA GLY A 68 0.96 -2.47 1.52
C GLY A 68 0.00 -3.34 2.33
N MET A 69 -1.20 -3.64 1.83
CA MET A 69 -2.13 -4.57 2.47
C MET A 69 -1.66 -6.02 2.31
N SER A 70 -1.53 -6.75 3.42
CA SER A 70 -1.41 -8.22 3.40
C SER A 70 -2.79 -8.88 3.55
N THR A 71 -2.88 -10.16 3.21
CA THR A 71 -4.13 -10.95 3.32
C THR A 71 -4.67 -11.03 4.75
N THR A 72 -3.80 -11.13 5.77
CA THR A 72 -4.20 -11.19 7.19
C THR A 72 -4.61 -9.83 7.77
N GLN A 73 -4.05 -8.73 7.26
CA GLN A 73 -4.38 -7.38 7.71
C GLN A 73 -5.86 -7.04 7.47
N ARG A 74 -6.53 -7.68 6.51
CA ARG A 74 -7.96 -7.45 6.25
C ARG A 74 -8.84 -7.95 7.39
N SER A 75 -8.62 -9.18 7.88
CA SER A 75 -9.38 -9.70 9.03
C SER A 75 -9.00 -9.00 10.33
N GLU A 76 -7.70 -8.73 10.53
CA GLU A 76 -7.22 -7.99 11.70
C GLU A 76 -7.77 -6.56 11.73
N SER A 77 -7.82 -5.87 10.59
CA SER A 77 -8.39 -4.53 10.50
C SER A 77 -9.90 -4.51 10.72
N ILE A 78 -10.63 -5.56 10.31
CA ILE A 78 -12.06 -5.67 10.57
C ILE A 78 -12.31 -5.94 12.05
N ASN A 79 -11.52 -6.82 12.66
CA ASN A 79 -11.59 -7.08 14.09
C ASN A 79 -11.26 -5.80 14.86
N ALA A 80 -10.12 -5.16 14.62
CA ALA A 80 -9.75 -3.90 15.27
C ALA A 80 -10.77 -2.77 15.06
N PHE A 81 -11.47 -2.75 13.92
CA PHE A 81 -12.55 -1.79 13.67
C PHE A 81 -13.77 -2.02 14.58
N PHE A 82 -14.07 -3.28 14.92
CA PHE A 82 -15.22 -3.67 15.73
C PHE A 82 -14.90 -4.01 17.18
N ASP A 83 -13.63 -4.22 17.55
CA ASP A 83 -13.20 -4.70 18.87
C ASP A 83 -13.70 -3.80 20.01
N GLU A 84 -13.75 -2.48 19.79
CA GLU A 84 -14.26 -1.51 20.75
C GLU A 84 -15.80 -1.37 20.77
N TYR A 85 -16.50 -1.94 19.78
CA TYR A 85 -17.90 -1.63 19.48
C TYR A 85 -18.83 -2.85 19.53
N VAL A 86 -18.32 -4.06 19.26
CA VAL A 86 -19.11 -5.28 19.10
C VAL A 86 -18.49 -6.40 19.92
N HIS A 87 -19.29 -6.98 20.82
CA HIS A 87 -18.95 -8.19 21.57
C HIS A 87 -20.05 -9.26 21.42
N SER A 88 -19.80 -10.48 21.92
CA SER A 88 -20.69 -11.65 21.77
C SER A 88 -22.12 -11.49 22.30
N LYS A 89 -22.39 -10.45 23.09
CA LYS A 89 -23.72 -10.14 23.66
C LYS A 89 -24.40 -8.94 22.97
N THR A 90 -23.81 -8.40 21.92
CA THR A 90 -24.37 -7.26 21.17
C THR A 90 -25.58 -7.76 20.37
N SER A 91 -26.76 -7.24 20.67
CA SER A 91 -27.95 -7.56 19.87
C SER A 91 -27.85 -6.95 18.47
N LEU A 92 -28.61 -7.47 17.50
CA LEU A 92 -28.63 -6.95 16.13
C LEU A 92 -28.99 -5.45 16.07
N LYS A 93 -29.94 -5.01 16.91
CA LYS A 93 -30.29 -3.58 17.00
C LYS A 93 -29.11 -2.74 17.48
N GLN A 94 -28.45 -3.17 18.56
CA GLN A 94 -27.26 -2.49 19.07
C GLN A 94 -26.11 -2.50 18.06
N PHE A 95 -25.98 -3.57 17.27
CA PHE A 95 -24.96 -3.66 16.23
C PHE A 95 -25.11 -2.54 15.19
N VAL A 96 -26.34 -2.23 14.74
CA VAL A 96 -26.57 -1.14 13.77
C VAL A 96 -26.09 0.20 14.32
N ASP A 97 -26.44 0.51 15.57
CA ASP A 97 -26.01 1.75 16.23
C ASP A 97 -24.47 1.79 16.41
N GLN A 98 -23.88 0.68 16.84
CA GLN A 98 -22.44 0.57 17.09
C GLN A 98 -21.63 0.61 15.78
N TYR A 99 -22.14 0.00 14.71
CA TYR A 99 -21.57 0.10 13.37
C TYR A 99 -21.50 1.56 12.90
N GLY A 100 -22.60 2.30 13.07
CA GLY A 100 -22.63 3.73 12.74
C GLY A 100 -21.61 4.55 13.53
N ARG A 101 -21.39 4.22 14.81
CA ARG A 101 -20.35 4.87 15.65
C ARG A 101 -18.93 4.53 15.20
N ALA A 102 -18.64 3.25 14.96
CA ALA A 102 -17.34 2.79 14.49
C ALA A 102 -16.97 3.45 13.14
N LEU A 103 -17.94 3.50 12.22
CA LEU A 103 -17.75 4.12 10.92
C LEU A 103 -17.51 5.63 11.03
N ARG A 104 -18.27 6.33 11.87
CA ARG A 104 -18.05 7.75 12.17
C ARG A 104 -16.64 7.99 12.73
N LYS A 105 -16.21 7.19 13.70
CA LYS A 105 -14.88 7.30 14.31
C LYS A 105 -13.78 7.14 13.26
N LYS A 106 -13.95 6.21 12.32
CA LYS A 106 -13.00 5.99 11.22
C LYS A 106 -12.91 7.22 10.30
N VAL A 107 -14.04 7.78 9.89
CA VAL A 107 -14.07 8.99 9.04
C VAL A 107 -13.46 10.20 9.78
N GLU A 108 -13.78 10.38 11.06
CA GLU A 108 -13.20 11.45 11.87
C GLU A 108 -11.67 11.32 11.99
N ASN A 109 -11.17 10.11 12.25
CA ASN A 109 -9.73 9.85 12.31
C ASN A 109 -9.04 10.13 10.95
N GLU A 110 -9.68 9.81 9.82
CA GLU A 110 -9.18 10.14 8.48
C GLU A 110 -9.14 11.66 8.28
N PHE A 111 -10.23 12.36 8.60
CA PHE A 111 -10.31 13.82 8.49
C PHE A 111 -9.23 14.53 9.33
N GLN A 112 -9.03 14.08 10.57
CA GLN A 112 -7.97 14.59 11.44
C GLN A 112 -6.58 14.33 10.85
N SER A 113 -6.35 13.13 10.30
CA SER A 113 -5.07 12.75 9.68
C SER A 113 -4.76 13.56 8.42
N ASP A 114 -5.79 13.85 7.62
CA ASP A 114 -5.69 14.69 6.42
C ASP A 114 -5.43 16.15 6.81
N GLY A 115 -6.19 16.68 7.77
CA GLY A 115 -5.98 18.03 8.31
C GLY A 115 -4.57 18.21 8.88
N LEU A 116 -4.06 17.23 9.61
CA LEU A 116 -2.68 17.21 10.08
C LEU A 116 -1.68 17.17 8.93
N SER A 117 -1.93 16.37 7.89
CA SER A 117 -1.04 16.27 6.73
C SER A 117 -0.96 17.56 5.92
N LEU A 118 -2.04 18.35 5.89
CA LEU A 118 -2.12 19.65 5.23
C LEU A 118 -1.43 20.76 6.03
N THR A 119 -1.57 20.73 7.37
CA THR A 119 -1.12 21.84 8.24
C THR A 119 0.26 21.62 8.84
N LYS A 120 0.66 20.36 9.05
CA LYS A 120 1.94 20.02 9.67
C LYS A 120 2.90 19.46 8.64
N MET A 121 4.18 19.76 8.86
CA MET A 121 5.27 19.20 8.09
C MET A 121 6.25 18.55 9.06
N ILE A 122 6.53 17.27 8.86
CA ILE A 122 7.54 16.58 9.66
C ILE A 122 8.91 16.97 9.10
N PRO A 123 9.88 17.39 9.94
CA PRO A 123 11.22 17.75 9.47
C PRO A 123 11.92 16.57 8.76
N CYS A 124 12.70 16.90 7.74
CA CYS A 124 13.62 15.95 7.11
C CYS A 124 14.71 15.51 8.11
N VAL A 125 15.14 14.24 8.03
CA VAL A 125 16.35 13.78 8.73
C VAL A 125 17.63 14.16 8.01
N THR A 126 17.58 14.30 6.69
CA THR A 126 18.74 14.62 5.87
C THR A 126 18.53 15.94 5.14
N SER A 127 19.61 16.43 4.52
CA SER A 127 19.57 17.59 3.62
C SER A 127 19.26 17.20 2.16
N LEU A 128 18.94 15.94 1.87
CA LEU A 128 18.75 15.42 0.52
C LEU A 128 17.53 16.06 -0.17
N ALA A 129 17.72 16.45 -1.43
CA ALA A 129 16.68 17.09 -2.23
C ALA A 129 15.47 16.16 -2.49
N ILE A 130 15.72 14.86 -2.70
CA ILE A 130 14.65 13.86 -2.86
C ILE A 130 13.78 13.74 -1.60
N GLU A 131 14.36 13.89 -0.41
CA GLU A 131 13.60 13.86 0.85
C GLU A 131 12.68 15.08 0.93
N LYS A 132 13.19 16.26 0.60
CA LYS A 132 12.42 17.51 0.56
C LYS A 132 11.29 17.46 -0.48
N GLN A 133 11.56 16.90 -1.66
CA GLN A 133 10.53 16.70 -2.69
C GLN A 133 9.38 15.86 -2.14
N VAL A 134 9.69 14.68 -1.58
CA VAL A 134 8.67 13.75 -1.06
C VAL A 134 7.94 14.36 0.16
N GLN A 135 8.66 15.06 1.05
CA GLN A 135 8.08 15.82 2.17
C GLN A 135 7.04 16.85 1.70
N GLY A 136 7.29 17.48 0.56
CA GLY A 136 6.40 18.50 -0.01
C GLY A 136 5.06 17.92 -0.45
N VAL A 137 5.04 16.70 -0.97
CA VAL A 137 3.88 16.14 -1.67
C VAL A 137 3.17 15.00 -0.93
N TYR A 138 3.86 14.20 -0.12
CA TYR A 138 3.25 13.03 0.54
C TYR A 138 2.44 13.38 1.80
N THR A 139 1.46 12.54 2.12
CA THR A 139 0.83 12.54 3.44
C THR A 139 1.85 12.23 4.53
N ILE A 140 1.59 12.65 5.77
CA ILE A 140 2.50 12.44 6.89
C ILE A 140 2.87 10.96 7.06
N ALA A 141 1.89 10.07 6.98
CA ALA A 141 2.11 8.63 7.15
C ALA A 141 3.03 8.07 6.06
N LYS A 142 2.82 8.46 4.80
CA LYS A 142 3.61 7.97 3.67
C LYS A 142 5.00 8.59 3.62
N PHE A 143 5.14 9.84 4.03
CA PHE A 143 6.46 10.45 4.20
C PHE A 143 7.29 9.74 5.28
N LYS A 144 6.69 9.33 6.40
CA LYS A 144 7.38 8.51 7.42
C LYS A 144 7.87 7.18 6.83
N GLU A 145 7.03 6.49 6.06
CA GLU A 145 7.40 5.23 5.40
C GLU A 145 8.57 5.40 4.43
N PHE A 146 8.55 6.47 3.60
CA PHE A 146 9.66 6.82 2.72
C PHE A 146 10.94 7.13 3.51
N ARG A 147 10.84 7.90 4.60
CA ARG A 147 12.00 8.21 5.47
C ARG A 147 12.61 6.97 6.08
N THR A 148 11.81 6.00 6.50
CA THR A 148 12.33 4.71 6.96
C THR A 148 13.16 4.05 5.86
N GLN A 149 12.70 4.01 4.61
CA GLN A 149 13.51 3.47 3.50
C GLN A 149 14.77 4.30 3.24
N LEU A 150 14.69 5.63 3.34
CA LEU A 150 15.82 6.53 3.13
C LEU A 150 16.88 6.45 4.24
N VAL A 151 16.51 6.11 5.47
CA VAL A 151 17.46 5.86 6.56
C VAL A 151 18.02 4.45 6.44
N ASP A 152 17.16 3.47 6.19
CA ASP A 152 17.55 2.06 6.12
C ASP A 152 18.47 1.74 4.94
N GLN A 153 18.55 2.61 3.92
CA GLN A 153 19.56 2.47 2.86
C GLN A 153 21.00 2.50 3.41
N LEU A 154 21.24 3.06 4.60
CA LEU A 154 22.55 3.05 5.26
C LEU A 154 23.04 1.63 5.57
N TYR A 155 22.13 0.65 5.63
CA TYR A 155 22.45 -0.77 5.79
C TYR A 155 22.74 -1.47 4.46
N CYS A 156 22.72 -0.73 3.35
CA CYS A 156 22.89 -1.26 2.00
C CYS A 156 24.25 -0.85 1.43
N TYR A 157 24.81 -1.71 0.58
CA TYR A 157 25.96 -1.37 -0.26
C TYR A 157 25.73 -1.85 -1.69
N VAL A 158 26.30 -1.14 -2.66
CA VAL A 158 26.05 -1.33 -4.10
C VAL A 158 27.29 -1.80 -4.82
N ILE A 159 27.14 -2.83 -5.64
CA ILE A 159 28.13 -3.36 -6.58
C ILE A 159 27.57 -3.21 -8.00
N PRO A 160 28.15 -2.35 -8.85
CA PRO A 160 27.75 -2.26 -10.26
C PRO A 160 28.05 -3.57 -11.01
N MET A 161 27.14 -4.01 -11.87
CA MET A 161 27.34 -5.19 -12.71
C MET A 161 27.94 -4.82 -14.07
N ALA A 162 28.44 -5.83 -14.79
CA ALA A 162 29.19 -5.63 -16.04
C ALA A 162 28.35 -5.06 -17.19
N ASP A 163 27.01 -5.18 -17.14
CA ASP A 163 26.11 -4.66 -18.18
C ASP A 163 25.90 -3.14 -18.10
N GLY A 164 26.40 -2.48 -17.05
CA GLY A 164 26.28 -1.04 -16.82
C GLY A 164 24.86 -0.53 -16.52
N LYS A 165 23.87 -1.43 -16.41
CA LYS A 165 22.45 -1.10 -16.17
C LYS A 165 21.88 -1.76 -14.93
N THR A 166 22.55 -2.78 -14.42
CA THR A 166 22.13 -3.50 -13.21
C THR A 166 23.14 -3.32 -12.08
N TYR A 167 22.61 -3.36 -10.87
CA TYR A 167 23.34 -3.13 -9.64
C TYR A 167 22.94 -4.20 -8.64
N GLU A 168 23.93 -4.92 -8.14
CA GLU A 168 23.74 -5.81 -7.01
C GLU A 168 23.78 -4.95 -5.74
N VAL A 169 22.70 -5.00 -4.96
CA VAL A 169 22.56 -4.26 -3.71
C VAL A 169 22.46 -5.25 -2.58
N LYS A 170 23.45 -5.26 -1.69
CA LYS A 170 23.44 -6.12 -0.52
C LYS A 170 23.01 -5.34 0.71
N GLU A 171 22.09 -5.91 1.46
CA GLU A 171 21.55 -5.35 2.69
C GLU A 171 21.99 -6.20 3.87
N ASN A 172 22.61 -5.58 4.88
CA ASN A 172 23.07 -6.26 6.08
C ASN A 172 22.39 -5.68 7.34
N ARG A 173 21.73 -6.52 8.12
CA ARG A 173 21.13 -6.11 9.41
C ARG A 173 21.38 -7.13 10.50
N VAL A 174 21.52 -6.64 11.72
CA VAL A 174 21.46 -7.46 12.93
C VAL A 174 20.00 -7.58 13.35
N ILE A 175 19.44 -8.78 13.31
CA ILE A 175 18.07 -9.08 13.76
C ILE A 175 18.15 -10.21 14.78
N ASP A 176 17.57 -9.98 15.96
CA ASP A 176 17.61 -10.91 17.10
C ASP A 176 19.03 -11.35 17.49
N GLY A 177 20.01 -10.46 17.30
CA GLY A 177 21.43 -10.73 17.58
C GLY A 177 22.18 -11.48 16.47
N PHE A 178 21.52 -11.78 15.35
CA PHE A 178 22.14 -12.48 14.22
C PHE A 178 22.33 -11.56 13.02
N ASP A 179 23.50 -11.63 12.39
CA ASP A 179 23.77 -10.99 11.12
C ASP A 179 22.94 -11.68 10.01
N ARG A 180 22.06 -10.91 9.40
CA ARG A 180 21.31 -11.31 8.20
C ARG A 180 21.77 -10.48 7.03
N SER A 181 22.02 -11.14 5.90
CA SER A 181 22.43 -10.52 4.65
C SER A 181 21.48 -10.95 3.54
N TRP A 182 21.02 -9.99 2.74
CA TRP A 182 20.21 -10.22 1.56
C TRP A 182 20.83 -9.55 0.35
N THR A 183 20.59 -10.12 -0.82
CA THR A 183 21.06 -9.57 -2.09
C THR A 183 19.86 -9.27 -2.97
N PHE A 184 19.83 -8.06 -3.52
CA PHE A 184 18.79 -7.58 -4.42
C PHE A 184 19.42 -7.08 -5.71
N ILE A 185 18.68 -7.18 -6.80
CA ILE A 185 19.08 -6.63 -8.09
C ILE A 185 18.25 -5.39 -8.37
N VAL A 186 18.93 -4.29 -8.66
CA VAL A 186 18.31 -3.04 -9.09
C VAL A 186 18.68 -2.82 -10.55
N GLU A 187 17.69 -2.80 -11.41
CA GLU A 187 17.82 -2.30 -12.78
C GLU A 187 17.64 -0.78 -12.73
N TYR A 188 18.57 -0.01 -13.28
CA TYR A 188 18.54 1.44 -13.17
C TYR A 188 19.16 2.12 -14.39
N ASP A 189 18.35 2.93 -15.06
CA ASP A 189 18.78 3.80 -16.15
C ASP A 189 19.23 5.15 -15.60
N VAL A 190 20.53 5.41 -15.69
CA VAL A 190 21.16 6.64 -15.20
C VAL A 190 20.65 7.89 -15.92
N SER A 191 20.25 7.78 -17.20
CA SER A 191 19.81 8.93 -18.00
C SER A 191 18.41 9.40 -17.62
N THR A 192 17.50 8.47 -17.32
CA THR A 192 16.11 8.76 -16.97
C THR A 192 15.85 8.74 -15.47
N SER A 193 16.77 8.19 -14.68
CA SER A 193 16.59 7.88 -13.25
C SER A 193 15.43 6.93 -12.97
N ILE A 194 15.08 6.09 -13.96
CA ILE A 194 14.00 5.10 -13.90
C ILE A 194 14.60 3.70 -13.85
N GLY A 195 13.91 2.81 -13.16
CA GLY A 195 14.34 1.45 -12.91
C GLY A 195 13.38 0.67 -12.02
N MET A 196 13.79 -0.54 -11.65
CA MET A 196 13.04 -1.43 -10.76
C MET A 196 13.99 -2.16 -9.81
N CYS A 197 13.47 -2.63 -8.69
CA CYS A 197 14.21 -3.44 -7.74
C CYS A 197 13.52 -4.79 -7.57
N SER A 198 14.30 -5.88 -7.51
CA SER A 198 13.79 -7.24 -7.30
C SER A 198 13.04 -7.44 -5.98
N CYS A 199 13.14 -6.50 -5.02
CA CYS A 199 12.31 -6.51 -3.82
C CYS A 199 10.84 -6.13 -4.09
N HIS A 200 10.56 -5.48 -5.23
CA HIS A 200 9.25 -5.01 -5.69
C HIS A 200 8.45 -4.17 -4.69
N LEU A 201 9.11 -3.46 -3.77
CA LEU A 201 8.42 -2.64 -2.76
C LEU A 201 7.60 -1.51 -3.41
N PHE A 202 8.09 -0.94 -4.50
CA PHE A 202 7.39 0.13 -5.20
C PHE A 202 6.12 -0.39 -5.88
N GLU A 203 6.20 -1.55 -6.52
CA GLU A 203 5.08 -2.22 -7.16
C GLU A 203 4.04 -2.62 -6.11
N PHE A 204 4.49 -3.16 -4.98
CA PHE A 204 3.61 -3.61 -3.90
C PHE A 204 2.95 -2.46 -3.10
N ARG A 205 3.73 -1.44 -2.74
CA ARG A 205 3.32 -0.36 -1.80
C ARG A 205 3.27 1.03 -2.43
N GLY A 206 3.88 1.23 -3.59
CA GLY A 206 4.03 2.56 -4.20
C GLY A 206 5.04 3.46 -3.50
N ILE A 207 5.99 2.89 -2.75
CA ILE A 207 7.07 3.62 -2.07
C ILE A 207 8.40 3.02 -2.52
N LEU A 208 9.35 3.87 -2.92
CA LEU A 208 10.68 3.44 -3.33
C LEU A 208 11.40 2.72 -2.17
N CYS A 209 11.99 1.57 -2.45
CA CYS A 209 12.77 0.84 -1.47
C CYS A 209 14.14 1.47 -1.25
N ARG A 210 14.70 1.17 -0.08
CA ARG A 210 16.08 1.51 0.28
C ARG A 210 17.13 1.05 -0.74
N HIS A 211 16.93 -0.09 -1.42
CA HIS A 211 17.89 -0.59 -2.41
C HIS A 211 17.95 0.30 -3.64
N PHE A 212 16.77 0.68 -4.17
CA PHE A 212 16.67 1.61 -5.28
C PHE A 212 17.21 2.99 -4.87
N LEU A 213 16.85 3.47 -3.67
CA LEU A 213 17.35 4.75 -3.16
C LEU A 213 18.88 4.77 -3.03
N MET A 214 19.50 3.67 -2.59
CA MET A 214 20.96 3.57 -2.51
C MET A 214 21.63 3.74 -3.89
N VAL A 215 21.07 3.14 -4.94
CA VAL A 215 21.56 3.32 -6.32
C VAL A 215 21.30 4.74 -6.82
N ALA A 216 20.09 5.28 -6.64
CA ALA A 216 19.75 6.64 -7.08
C ALA A 216 20.62 7.71 -6.40
N LEU A 217 20.91 7.55 -5.11
CA LEU A 217 21.77 8.47 -4.34
C LEU A 217 23.23 8.41 -4.78
N ARG A 218 23.73 7.24 -5.24
CA ARG A 218 25.07 7.12 -5.84
C ARG A 218 25.22 8.02 -7.07
N TYR A 219 24.16 8.18 -7.86
CA TYR A 219 24.11 9.06 -9.02
C TYR A 219 23.66 10.49 -8.70
N GLN A 220 23.60 10.86 -7.40
CA GLN A 220 23.24 12.19 -6.93
C GLN A 220 21.90 12.70 -7.49
N VAL A 221 20.93 11.80 -7.66
CA VAL A 221 19.57 12.19 -8.08
C VAL A 221 19.03 13.21 -7.09
N LYS A 222 18.64 14.38 -7.61
CA LYS A 222 18.09 15.48 -6.81
C LYS A 222 16.56 15.49 -6.83
N VAL A 223 15.97 14.98 -7.90
CA VAL A 223 14.52 14.97 -8.14
C VAL A 223 14.14 13.58 -8.64
N LEU A 224 13.22 12.94 -7.92
CA LEU A 224 12.62 11.68 -8.35
C LEU A 224 11.69 11.92 -9.54
N PRO A 225 11.73 11.06 -10.57
CA PRO A 225 10.75 11.06 -11.65
C PRO A 225 9.31 10.95 -11.14
N ASP A 226 8.38 11.60 -11.85
CA ASP A 226 6.96 11.65 -11.47
C ASP A 226 6.30 10.27 -11.40
N CYS A 227 6.80 9.28 -12.16
CA CYS A 227 6.29 7.91 -12.10
C CYS A 227 6.44 7.28 -10.69
N TYR A 228 7.36 7.77 -9.86
CA TYR A 228 7.53 7.33 -8.47
C TYR A 228 6.72 8.13 -7.45
N ILE A 229 6.04 9.20 -7.86
CA ILE A 229 5.23 10.05 -6.98
C ILE A 229 3.74 9.76 -7.23
N LEU A 230 3.24 8.69 -6.62
CA LEU A 230 1.87 8.24 -6.86
C LEU A 230 0.84 9.23 -6.31
N SER A 231 -0.16 9.57 -7.12
CA SER A 231 -1.30 10.42 -6.73
C SER A 231 -2.03 9.92 -5.50
N ARG A 232 -2.01 8.60 -5.24
CA ARG A 232 -2.60 8.00 -4.05
C ARG A 232 -1.91 8.47 -2.76
N TRP A 233 -0.61 8.73 -2.76
CA TRP A 233 0.12 9.09 -1.54
C TRP A 233 0.22 10.60 -1.32
N ARG A 234 -0.25 11.37 -2.29
CA ARG A 234 -0.21 12.82 -2.29
C ARG A 234 -1.26 13.44 -1.39
N ARG A 235 -0.85 14.41 -0.58
CA ARG A 235 -1.74 15.19 0.31
C ARG A 235 -2.43 16.37 -0.39
N ASP A 236 -1.85 16.83 -1.50
CA ASP A 236 -2.32 17.98 -2.26
C ASP A 236 -3.41 17.62 -3.28
N ILE A 237 -3.80 16.34 -3.35
CA ILE A 237 -4.87 15.84 -4.22
C ILE A 237 -6.16 15.69 -3.41
N LYS A 238 -7.18 16.46 -3.79
CA LYS A 238 -8.54 16.29 -3.26
C LYS A 238 -9.18 15.06 -3.88
N ARG A 239 -9.39 14.03 -3.06
CA ARG A 239 -10.03 12.78 -3.50
C ARG A 239 -11.53 13.00 -3.74
N ALA A 240 -12.10 12.35 -4.75
CA ALA A 240 -13.53 12.49 -5.05
C ALA A 240 -14.43 11.98 -3.93
N TYR A 241 -14.03 10.88 -3.25
CA TYR A 241 -14.83 10.29 -2.19
C TYR A 241 -15.01 11.20 -0.96
N THR A 242 -14.13 12.18 -0.73
CA THR A 242 -14.30 13.14 0.37
C THR A 242 -15.41 14.15 0.09
N ARG A 243 -15.86 14.25 -1.17
CA ARG A 243 -16.99 15.11 -1.58
C ARG A 243 -18.34 14.41 -1.45
N VAL A 244 -18.36 13.09 -1.28
CA VAL A 244 -19.60 12.34 -1.08
C VAL A 244 -20.17 12.72 0.27
N LYS A 245 -21.43 13.15 0.29
CA LYS A 245 -22.13 13.49 1.52
C LYS A 245 -22.27 12.25 2.41
N ILE A 246 -21.94 12.40 3.69
CA ILE A 246 -22.04 11.35 4.69
C ILE A 246 -23.16 11.72 5.68
N ASN A 247 -24.20 10.90 5.77
CA ASN A 247 -25.36 11.12 6.64
C ASN A 247 -25.25 10.33 7.95
N TYR A 248 -24.26 10.63 8.79
CA TYR A 248 -24.26 10.14 10.19
C TYR A 248 -24.84 11.20 11.12
N ASP A 249 -25.56 10.79 12.17
CA ASP A 249 -26.16 11.71 13.14
C ASP A 249 -25.10 12.65 13.75
N GLY A 250 -25.28 13.96 13.56
CA GLY A 250 -24.42 15.01 14.12
C GLY A 250 -23.18 15.36 13.29
N TRP A 251 -23.01 14.81 12.09
CA TRP A 251 -21.96 15.25 11.16
C TRP A 251 -22.40 16.50 10.38
N VAL A 252 -21.55 17.53 10.39
CA VAL A 252 -21.79 18.76 9.61
C VAL A 252 -21.21 18.56 8.21
N THR A 253 -22.07 18.66 7.20
CA THR A 253 -21.66 18.60 5.79
C THR A 253 -20.87 19.85 5.44
N THR A 254 -19.72 19.72 4.76
CA THR A 254 -18.98 20.90 4.30
C THR A 254 -19.70 21.58 3.13
N VAL A 255 -19.47 22.88 2.94
CA VAL A 255 -20.06 23.64 1.83
C VAL A 255 -19.69 23.03 0.47
N GLU A 256 -18.48 22.49 0.34
CA GLU A 256 -18.04 21.78 -0.86
C GLU A 256 -18.81 20.48 -1.09
N GLN A 257 -19.08 19.71 -0.03
CA GLN A 257 -19.89 18.50 -0.10
C GLN A 257 -21.33 18.82 -0.48
N GLU A 258 -21.92 19.90 0.04
CA GLU A 258 -23.27 20.36 -0.36
C GLU A 258 -23.33 20.74 -1.84
N ARG A 259 -22.32 21.48 -2.33
CA ARG A 259 -22.23 21.84 -3.76
C ARG A 259 -22.09 20.61 -4.64
N PHE A 260 -21.26 19.65 -4.23
CA PHE A 260 -21.06 18.40 -4.96
C PHE A 260 -22.35 17.55 -4.98
N ASP A 261 -23.01 17.36 -3.84
CA ASP A 261 -24.29 16.65 -3.72
C ASP A 261 -25.36 17.29 -4.62
N LYS A 262 -25.47 18.62 -4.61
CA LYS A 262 -26.38 19.36 -5.48
C LYS A 262 -26.07 19.11 -6.97
N LEU A 263 -24.80 19.13 -7.36
CA LEU A 263 -24.39 18.83 -8.74
C LEU A 263 -24.78 17.41 -9.13
N CYS A 264 -24.45 16.40 -8.30
CA CYS A 264 -24.79 15.00 -8.55
C CYS A 264 -26.30 14.81 -8.73
N LYS A 265 -27.12 15.32 -7.80
CA LYS A 265 -28.59 15.22 -7.89
C LYS A 265 -29.15 15.89 -9.14
N THR A 266 -28.59 17.04 -9.51
CA THR A 266 -29.03 17.77 -10.71
C THR A 266 -28.65 17.00 -11.97
N PHE A 267 -27.44 16.43 -12.04
CA PHE A 267 -27.00 15.60 -13.17
C PHE A 267 -27.80 14.31 -13.27
N GLU A 268 -28.12 13.66 -12.16
CA GLU A 268 -28.96 12.47 -12.12
C GLU A 268 -30.38 12.78 -12.64
N THR A 269 -30.98 13.88 -12.17
CA THR A 269 -32.29 14.34 -12.65
C THR A 269 -32.26 14.61 -14.17
N LEU A 270 -31.22 15.31 -14.64
CA LEU A 270 -31.04 15.60 -16.06
C LEU A 270 -30.90 14.30 -16.85
N ALA A 271 -30.04 13.37 -16.40
CA ALA A 271 -29.80 12.08 -17.05
C ALA A 271 -31.11 11.29 -17.17
N ASN A 272 -31.88 11.17 -16.09
CA ASN A 272 -33.18 10.49 -16.11
C ASN A 272 -34.19 11.14 -17.07
N THR A 273 -34.08 12.45 -17.31
CA THR A 273 -35.00 13.19 -18.19
C THR A 273 -34.64 13.02 -19.67
N ILE A 274 -33.35 12.89 -19.99
CA ILE A 274 -32.86 12.89 -21.37
C ILE A 274 -32.43 11.50 -21.88
N ALA A 275 -32.35 10.49 -21.01
CA ALA A 275 -31.80 9.17 -21.33
C ALA A 275 -32.44 8.52 -22.56
N ASP A 276 -33.73 8.75 -22.79
CA ASP A 276 -34.48 8.18 -23.91
C ASP A 276 -34.42 9.03 -25.19
N ASP A 277 -33.75 10.19 -25.16
CA ASP A 277 -33.58 11.11 -26.30
C ASP A 277 -32.11 11.14 -26.76
N PRO A 278 -31.76 10.40 -27.83
CA PRO A 278 -30.38 10.25 -28.28
C PRO A 278 -29.69 11.58 -28.63
N GLU A 279 -30.40 12.54 -29.20
CA GLU A 279 -29.82 13.82 -29.62
C GLU A 279 -29.55 14.72 -28.41
N LYS A 280 -30.46 14.76 -27.43
CA LYS A 280 -30.21 15.47 -26.18
C LYS A 280 -29.08 14.84 -25.38
N CYS A 281 -29.05 13.50 -25.28
CA CYS A 281 -27.94 12.78 -24.66
C CYS A 281 -26.60 13.16 -25.31
N LYS A 282 -26.51 13.10 -26.63
CA LYS A 282 -25.30 13.45 -27.38
C LYS A 282 -24.89 14.90 -27.14
N SER A 283 -25.83 15.84 -27.18
CA SER A 283 -25.56 17.27 -26.95
C SER A 283 -25.00 17.52 -25.55
N VAL A 284 -25.58 16.91 -24.51
CA VAL A 284 -25.12 17.07 -23.13
C VAL A 284 -23.74 16.43 -22.92
N MET A 285 -23.51 15.25 -23.50
CA MET A 285 -22.21 14.57 -23.43
C MET A 285 -21.10 15.39 -24.10
N MET A 286 -21.34 15.93 -25.30
CA MET A 286 -20.38 16.80 -25.98
C MET A 286 -20.06 18.06 -25.15
N TRP A 287 -21.07 18.65 -24.50
CA TRP A 287 -20.86 19.78 -23.60
C TRP A 287 -20.00 19.39 -22.39
N LEU A 288 -20.29 18.24 -21.75
CA LEU A 288 -19.53 17.73 -20.61
C LEU A 288 -18.07 17.46 -20.97
N GLU A 289 -17.82 16.78 -22.10
CA GLU A 289 -16.47 16.49 -22.60
C GLU A 289 -15.66 17.77 -22.80
N ARG A 290 -16.29 18.81 -23.37
CA ARG A 290 -15.67 20.12 -23.54
C ARG A 290 -15.32 20.76 -22.19
N GLN A 291 -16.21 20.71 -21.21
CA GLN A 291 -15.92 21.25 -19.87
C GLN A 291 -14.79 20.49 -19.17
N LEU A 292 -14.76 19.16 -19.32
CA LEU A 292 -13.69 18.32 -18.77
C LEU A 292 -12.33 18.63 -19.41
N GLN A 293 -12.28 18.93 -20.71
CA GLN A 293 -11.04 19.36 -21.37
C GLN A 293 -10.55 20.73 -20.88
N LEU A 294 -11.45 21.67 -20.64
CA LEU A 294 -11.11 23.01 -20.15
C LEU A 294 -10.56 23.03 -18.72
N HIS A 295 -10.88 22.00 -17.92
CA HIS A 295 -10.49 21.89 -16.51
C HIS A 295 -9.56 20.71 -16.24
N LYS A 296 -8.87 20.19 -17.27
CA LYS A 296 -7.75 19.26 -17.04
C LYS A 296 -6.64 20.01 -16.28
N PRO A 297 -6.12 19.43 -15.17
CA PRO A 297 -4.96 19.99 -14.48
C PRO A 297 -3.71 19.94 -15.36
#